data_AF-X0ZAB1-F1
#
_entry.id   AF-X0ZAB1-F1
#
_cell.length_a   1.000
_cell.length_b   1.000
_cell.length_c   1.000
_cell.angle_alpha   90.00
_cell.angle_beta   90.00
_cell.angle_gamma   90.00
#
_symmetry.space_group_name_H-M   'P 1'
#
loop_
_entity.id
_entity.type
_entity.pdbx_description
1 polymer ?
#
loop_
_entity_poly.entity_id
_entity_poly.type
_entity_poly.pdbx_seq_one_letter_code
_entity_poly.pdbx_strand_id
1 'polypeptide(L)'
;MGYVANDDGGGTILGDLTSAYSFLARSYTDKTTGRITDRYGLYVEDTTGVGGLLTNQYGIYIEDMDYADTLNYAIYSLGGDVELTDGNVATTGSGRFDGGLAVGCEPHEDHIDICTSDTDDPSLHFITANTTAVDSGTTDGDGASKLIDAGQNFETTCDVGYVVNNTTDSTSTYITAVDDDDNLSLNDDIFDLGENYEILRTHE
;
A
#
# COMPACT_ATOMS: atom_id res chain seq x y z
N MET A 1 33.99 -23.30 -6.16
CA MET A 1 33.74 -21.96 -6.71
C MET A 1 33.58 -22.11 -8.21
N GLY A 2 32.37 -21.94 -8.73
CA GLY A 2 32.15 -21.86 -10.17
C GLY A 2 32.41 -20.44 -10.62
N TYR A 3 33.53 -20.21 -11.31
CA TYR A 3 33.84 -18.94 -11.92
C TYR A 3 33.29 -18.95 -13.34
N VAL A 4 32.39 -18.02 -13.66
CA VAL A 4 31.89 -17.81 -15.02
C VAL A 4 32.47 -16.51 -15.53
N ALA A 5 33.28 -16.61 -16.58
CA ALA A 5 33.83 -15.48 -17.29
C ALA A 5 33.50 -15.59 -18.78
N ASN A 6 33.45 -14.43 -19.44
CA ASN A 6 33.62 -14.37 -20.88
C ASN A 6 35.07 -14.78 -21.18
N ASP A 7 35.27 -16.04 -21.58
CA ASP A 7 36.54 -16.48 -22.15
C ASP A 7 36.46 -16.28 -23.66
N ASP A 8 36.77 -15.06 -24.12
CA ASP A 8 36.80 -14.70 -25.53
C ASP A 8 38.00 -15.33 -26.29
N GLY A 9 38.82 -16.15 -25.60
CA GLY A 9 39.99 -16.83 -26.16
C GLY A 9 41.11 -15.89 -26.65
N GLY A 10 40.94 -14.56 -26.51
CA GLY A 10 41.82 -13.54 -27.07
C GLY A 10 42.68 -12.81 -26.05
N GLY A 11 42.53 -13.10 -24.75
CA GLY A 11 43.25 -12.37 -23.69
C GLY A 11 42.74 -10.94 -23.47
N THR A 12 41.55 -10.62 -24.02
CA THR A 12 40.81 -9.41 -23.72
C THR A 12 39.53 -9.78 -22.98
N ILE A 13 38.94 -8.86 -22.24
CA ILE A 13 37.64 -9.09 -21.56
C ILE A 13 36.51 -8.40 -22.34
N LEU A 14 36.66 -8.29 -23.67
CA LEU A 14 35.78 -7.45 -24.48
C LEU A 14 34.63 -8.28 -25.05
N GLY A 15 33.41 -8.00 -24.59
CA GLY A 15 32.17 -8.57 -25.13
C GLY A 15 31.08 -8.73 -24.09
N ASP A 16 29.83 -8.53 -24.51
CA ASP A 16 28.67 -8.62 -23.63
C ASP A 16 28.27 -10.08 -23.39
N LEU A 17 28.08 -10.45 -22.12
CA LEU A 17 27.41 -11.69 -21.75
C LEU A 17 25.91 -11.43 -21.60
N THR A 18 25.11 -11.87 -22.57
CA THR A 18 23.65 -11.68 -22.52
C THR A 18 23.00 -12.47 -21.38
N SER A 19 23.54 -13.63 -21.02
CA SER A 19 23.12 -14.41 -19.84
C SER A 19 24.24 -15.34 -19.38
N ALA A 20 24.50 -15.39 -18.08
CA ALA A 20 25.50 -16.25 -17.46
C ALA A 20 24.93 -16.83 -16.16
N TYR A 21 25.17 -18.12 -15.90
CA TYR A 21 24.67 -18.81 -14.71
C TYR A 21 25.79 -19.63 -14.07
N SER A 22 26.16 -19.30 -12.83
CA SER A 22 27.13 -20.09 -12.06
C SER A 22 26.51 -21.37 -11.50
N PHE A 23 25.18 -21.41 -11.37
CA PHE A 23 24.42 -22.57 -10.92
C PHE A 23 23.09 -22.64 -11.66
N LEU A 24 22.72 -23.83 -12.13
CA LEU A 24 21.44 -24.07 -12.78
C LEU A 24 20.91 -25.46 -12.43
N ALA A 25 20.03 -25.51 -11.44
CA ALA A 25 19.30 -26.73 -11.08
C ALA A 25 18.03 -26.84 -11.93
N ARG A 26 18.03 -27.78 -12.88
CA ARG A 26 16.86 -28.10 -13.71
C ARG A 26 16.55 -29.58 -13.64
N SER A 27 15.30 -29.91 -13.36
CA SER A 27 14.80 -31.28 -13.29
C SER A 27 13.74 -31.51 -14.36
N TYR A 28 14.01 -32.46 -15.27
CA TYR A 28 13.09 -32.90 -16.31
C TYR A 28 12.35 -34.17 -15.85
N THR A 29 11.09 -34.33 -16.25
CA THR A 29 10.35 -35.57 -16.01
C THR A 29 9.60 -35.93 -17.28
N ASP A 30 9.79 -37.16 -17.76
CA ASP A 30 8.95 -37.75 -18.80
C ASP A 30 7.56 -38.01 -18.21
N LYS A 31 6.58 -37.22 -18.63
CA LYS A 31 5.24 -37.13 -18.00
C LYS A 31 4.33 -38.33 -18.29
N THR A 32 4.85 -39.48 -18.70
CA THR A 32 3.98 -40.60 -19.11
C THR A 32 3.39 -41.40 -17.96
N THR A 33 4.02 -41.49 -16.77
CA THR A 33 3.45 -42.25 -15.63
C THR A 33 3.80 -41.77 -14.22
N GLY A 34 4.72 -40.81 -14.03
CA GLY A 34 5.20 -40.40 -12.71
C GLY A 34 4.48 -39.19 -12.12
N ARG A 35 3.89 -39.32 -10.93
CA ARG A 35 3.45 -38.18 -10.11
C ARG A 35 4.58 -37.75 -9.18
N ILE A 36 4.90 -36.46 -9.19
CA ILE A 36 5.80 -35.84 -8.20
C ILE A 36 4.92 -35.01 -7.28
N THR A 37 4.97 -35.33 -5.98
CA THR A 37 4.23 -34.60 -4.94
C THR A 37 4.96 -33.29 -4.63
N ASP A 38 6.25 -33.39 -4.28
CA ASP A 38 7.08 -32.25 -3.90
C ASP A 38 8.35 -32.22 -4.75
N ARG A 39 8.81 -31.02 -5.10
CA ARG A 39 10.06 -30.80 -5.84
C ARG A 39 10.74 -29.55 -5.34
N TYR A 40 11.99 -29.69 -4.90
CA TYR A 40 12.82 -28.57 -4.50
C TYR A 40 13.91 -28.34 -5.55
N GLY A 41 14.04 -27.09 -6.01
CA GLY A 41 15.20 -26.66 -6.81
C GLY A 41 16.43 -26.42 -5.92
N LEU A 42 16.19 -25.84 -4.75
CA LEU A 42 17.12 -25.68 -3.63
C LEU A 42 16.35 -26.02 -2.35
N TYR A 43 16.90 -26.88 -1.51
CA TYR A 43 16.40 -27.18 -0.17
C TYR A 43 17.50 -26.90 0.82
N VAL A 44 17.24 -26.01 1.78
CA VAL A 44 18.18 -25.66 2.85
C VAL A 44 17.55 -26.12 4.16
N GLU A 45 18.21 -27.03 4.85
CA GLU A 45 17.72 -27.57 6.13
C GLU A 45 18.20 -26.69 7.30
N ASP A 46 17.38 -26.63 8.35
CA ASP A 46 17.84 -26.12 9.63
C ASP A 46 18.77 -27.15 10.29
N THR A 47 19.99 -26.72 10.59
CA THR A 47 21.00 -27.56 11.22
C THR A 47 20.94 -27.42 12.74
N THR A 48 20.13 -28.26 13.39
CA THR A 48 20.11 -28.34 14.86
C THR A 48 21.31 -29.13 15.40
N GLY A 49 21.94 -28.63 16.48
CA GLY A 49 23.06 -29.31 17.14
C GLY A 49 23.14 -28.99 18.64
N VAL A 50 23.59 -29.94 19.44
CA VAL A 50 23.80 -29.77 20.90
C VAL A 50 25.23 -29.34 21.20
N GLY A 51 25.40 -28.10 21.66
CA GLY A 51 26.64 -27.59 22.28
C GLY A 51 27.27 -26.39 21.58
N GLY A 52 27.62 -25.37 22.36
CA GLY A 52 28.24 -24.11 21.89
C GLY A 52 27.29 -22.90 21.94
N LEU A 53 27.84 -21.70 21.87
CA LEU A 53 27.08 -20.45 21.73
C LEU A 53 26.99 -20.12 20.23
N LEU A 54 25.80 -20.28 19.64
CA LEU A 54 25.54 -19.90 18.25
C LEU A 54 24.89 -18.51 18.24
N THR A 55 25.59 -17.51 17.72
CA THR A 55 25.09 -16.12 17.70
C THR A 55 24.21 -15.84 16.49
N ASN A 56 24.60 -16.34 15.30
CA ASN A 56 23.89 -16.13 14.04
C ASN A 56 23.89 -17.42 13.22
N GLN A 57 22.79 -17.70 12.52
CA GLN A 57 22.65 -18.80 11.57
C GLN A 57 21.81 -18.29 10.39
N TYR A 58 22.26 -18.53 9.18
CA TYR A 58 21.58 -18.10 7.96
C TYR A 58 21.39 -19.31 7.04
N GLY A 59 20.18 -19.50 6.50
CA GLY A 59 19.93 -20.51 5.47
C GLY A 59 20.48 -20.06 4.11
N ILE A 60 20.01 -18.90 3.64
CA ILE A 60 20.54 -18.21 2.46
C ILE A 60 20.97 -16.81 2.91
N TYR A 61 22.25 -16.50 2.72
CA TYR A 61 22.80 -15.17 2.95
C TYR A 61 23.16 -14.56 1.58
N ILE A 62 22.56 -13.41 1.28
CA ILE A 62 22.82 -12.63 0.07
C ILE A 62 23.34 -11.28 0.54
N GLU A 63 24.50 -10.88 0.02
CA GLU A 63 25.08 -9.56 0.30
C GLU A 63 24.29 -8.45 -0.38
N ASP A 64 24.59 -7.21 -0.03
CA ASP A 64 24.05 -6.06 -0.75
C ASP A 64 24.55 -6.07 -2.19
N MET A 65 23.63 -5.83 -3.12
CA MET A 65 23.93 -5.81 -4.55
C MET A 65 24.01 -4.34 -4.97
N ASP A 66 25.19 -3.83 -5.33
CA ASP A 66 25.43 -2.39 -5.53
C ASP A 66 26.05 -2.03 -6.91
N TYR A 67 26.38 -3.02 -7.73
CA TYR A 67 27.21 -2.80 -8.92
C TYR A 67 26.44 -2.54 -10.22
N ALA A 68 25.14 -2.84 -10.31
CA ALA A 68 24.40 -2.72 -11.58
C ALA A 68 23.74 -1.34 -11.75
N ASP A 69 23.92 -0.72 -12.93
CA ASP A 69 23.43 0.63 -13.25
C ASP A 69 21.91 0.74 -13.52
N THR A 70 21.24 -0.38 -13.80
CA THR A 70 19.82 -0.39 -14.23
C THR A 70 18.93 -1.25 -13.35
N LEU A 71 19.15 -2.56 -13.34
CA LEU A 71 18.39 -3.52 -12.53
C LEU A 71 19.36 -4.22 -11.58
N ASN A 72 19.18 -3.99 -10.29
CA ASN A 72 20.04 -4.54 -9.25
C ASN A 72 19.18 -5.20 -8.18
N TYR A 73 18.85 -6.48 -8.40
CA TYR A 73 17.96 -7.24 -7.53
C TYR A 73 18.74 -8.36 -6.84
N ALA A 74 18.66 -8.42 -5.51
CA ALA A 74 19.12 -9.58 -4.77
C ALA A 74 18.26 -10.83 -5.08
N ILE A 75 16.94 -10.64 -5.25
CA ILE A 75 15.98 -11.69 -5.62
C ILE A 75 15.01 -11.11 -6.66
N TYR A 76 14.84 -11.80 -7.79
CA TYR A 76 13.90 -11.41 -8.85
C TYR A 76 13.10 -12.63 -9.31
N SER A 77 11.77 -12.46 -9.40
CA SER A 77 10.86 -13.47 -9.96
C SER A 77 10.17 -12.93 -11.21
N LEU A 78 10.17 -13.72 -12.28
CA LEU A 78 9.49 -13.40 -13.54
C LEU A 78 7.96 -13.65 -13.49
N GLY A 79 7.45 -14.16 -12.37
CA GLY A 79 6.03 -14.46 -12.15
C GLY A 79 5.81 -15.61 -11.17
N GLY A 80 4.55 -15.96 -10.92
CA GLY A 80 4.16 -16.96 -9.92
C GLY A 80 4.15 -16.41 -8.49
N ASP A 81 3.62 -17.20 -7.56
CA ASP A 81 3.50 -16.81 -6.16
C ASP A 81 4.87 -16.85 -5.46
N VAL A 82 5.18 -15.82 -4.67
CA VAL A 82 6.36 -15.76 -3.82
C VAL A 82 5.89 -15.70 -2.38
N GLU A 83 6.01 -16.83 -1.70
CA GLU A 83 5.73 -16.95 -0.27
C GLU A 83 7.05 -16.83 0.49
N LEU A 84 7.18 -15.79 1.33
CA LEU A 84 8.44 -15.51 2.03
C LEU A 84 8.51 -16.18 3.40
N THR A 85 7.40 -16.41 4.09
CA THR A 85 7.38 -17.07 5.41
C THR A 85 5.96 -17.26 5.95
N ASP A 86 5.80 -18.17 6.90
CA ASP A 86 4.70 -18.29 7.88
C ASP A 86 4.93 -17.45 9.17
N GLY A 87 5.99 -16.66 9.18
CA GLY A 87 6.47 -15.83 10.29
C GLY A 87 6.78 -14.39 9.85
N ASN A 88 7.84 -13.78 10.39
CA ASN A 88 8.11 -12.34 10.24
C ASN A 88 9.01 -12.03 9.03
N VAL A 89 8.59 -11.07 8.19
CA VAL A 89 9.48 -10.38 7.25
C VAL A 89 9.98 -9.09 7.91
N ALA A 90 11.28 -9.02 8.22
CA ALA A 90 11.89 -7.86 8.86
C ALA A 90 12.88 -7.16 7.90
N THR A 91 12.85 -5.83 7.89
CA THR A 91 13.81 -5.00 7.16
C THR A 91 14.52 -4.06 8.14
N THR A 92 15.81 -3.79 7.91
CA THR A 92 16.59 -2.80 8.69
C THR A 92 16.46 -1.37 8.14
N GLY A 93 15.83 -1.23 6.97
CA GLY A 93 15.51 0.04 6.32
C GLY A 93 14.07 0.05 5.77
N SER A 94 13.77 0.99 4.89
CA SER A 94 12.44 1.15 4.30
C SER A 94 12.10 -0.01 3.34
N GLY A 95 11.01 -0.75 3.64
CA GLY A 95 10.38 -1.65 2.69
C GLY A 95 9.36 -0.91 1.82
N ARG A 96 9.34 -1.17 0.51
CA ARG A 96 8.42 -0.52 -0.44
C ARG A 96 7.74 -1.59 -1.30
N PHE A 97 6.40 -1.50 -1.42
CA PHE A 97 5.61 -2.30 -2.35
C PHE A 97 5.08 -1.39 -3.47
N ASP A 98 5.53 -1.60 -4.70
CA ASP A 98 5.17 -0.75 -5.85
C ASP A 98 3.80 -1.10 -6.49
N GLY A 99 3.20 -2.22 -6.10
CA GLY A 99 1.98 -2.78 -6.72
C GLY A 99 0.77 -2.93 -5.80
N GLY A 100 0.78 -2.28 -4.63
CA GLY A 100 -0.22 -2.48 -3.57
C GLY A 100 0.16 -3.60 -2.60
N LEU A 101 -0.26 -3.45 -1.34
CA LEU A 101 -0.06 -4.43 -0.27
C LEU A 101 -1.41 -5.08 0.05
N ALA A 102 -1.56 -6.38 -0.19
CA ALA A 102 -2.71 -7.14 0.26
C ALA A 102 -2.38 -7.80 1.60
N VAL A 103 -3.07 -7.38 2.66
CA VAL A 103 -3.02 -8.03 3.98
C VAL A 103 -4.22 -8.96 4.10
N GLY A 104 -3.99 -10.27 4.29
CA GLY A 104 -5.07 -11.21 4.57
C GLY A 104 -5.55 -11.02 6.01
N CYS A 105 -6.85 -10.81 6.22
CA CYS A 105 -7.47 -11.01 7.53
C CYS A 105 -8.21 -12.34 7.54
N GLU A 106 -7.96 -13.17 8.56
CA GLU A 106 -8.79 -14.34 8.82
C GLU A 106 -10.13 -13.87 9.43
N PRO A 107 -11.25 -14.56 9.16
CA PRO A 107 -12.61 -14.04 9.35
C PRO A 107 -13.06 -13.85 10.82
N HIS A 108 -12.16 -13.83 11.80
CA HIS A 108 -12.54 -13.77 13.22
C HIS A 108 -11.81 -12.75 14.10
N GLU A 109 -10.81 -12.00 13.63
CA GLU A 109 -10.25 -10.87 14.39
C GLU A 109 -9.90 -9.69 13.46
N ASP A 110 -10.83 -8.73 13.37
CA ASP A 110 -10.81 -7.55 12.48
C ASP A 110 -9.82 -6.46 12.93
N HIS A 111 -8.54 -6.81 13.11
CA HIS A 111 -7.53 -5.82 13.43
C HIS A 111 -6.30 -6.00 12.54
N ILE A 112 -6.23 -5.21 11.47
CA ILE A 112 -5.00 -4.98 10.71
C ILE A 112 -4.16 -4.01 11.55
N ASP A 113 -3.23 -4.56 12.33
CA ASP A 113 -2.41 -3.76 13.25
C ASP A 113 -1.22 -3.15 12.49
N ILE A 114 -1.49 -2.07 11.74
CA ILE A 114 -0.44 -1.28 11.11
C ILE A 114 -0.03 -0.19 12.09
N CYS A 115 0.91 -0.53 12.96
CA CYS A 115 1.46 0.42 13.94
C CYS A 115 2.30 1.47 13.22
N THR A 116 1.73 2.63 12.99
CA THR A 116 2.45 3.82 12.53
C THR A 116 2.86 4.56 13.77
N SER A 117 4.07 4.30 14.23
CA SER A 117 4.60 4.94 15.43
C SER A 117 4.81 6.45 15.29
N ASP A 118 4.29 7.09 14.24
CA ASP A 118 4.32 8.52 14.04
C ASP A 118 2.90 9.08 14.18
N THR A 119 2.63 9.65 15.34
CA THR A 119 1.38 10.35 15.63
C THR A 119 1.35 11.77 15.07
N ASP A 120 2.45 12.23 14.45
CA ASP A 120 2.64 13.59 13.95
C ASP A 120 2.77 13.66 12.41
N ASP A 121 2.66 12.53 11.69
CA ASP A 121 2.68 12.49 10.22
C ASP A 121 1.27 12.42 9.61
N PRO A 122 0.74 13.53 9.04
CA PRO A 122 -0.58 13.54 8.38
C PRO A 122 -0.59 12.76 7.05
N SER A 123 0.53 12.20 6.59
CA SER A 123 0.62 11.44 5.34
C SER A 123 0.27 9.96 5.48
N LEU A 124 -0.20 9.53 6.66
CA LEU A 124 -0.71 8.19 6.86
C LEU A 124 -2.09 7.98 6.21
N HIS A 125 -2.05 7.67 4.94
CA HIS A 125 -3.23 7.48 4.10
C HIS A 125 -3.62 5.98 4.06
N PHE A 126 -4.17 5.41 5.13
CA PHE A 126 -4.75 4.04 5.09
C PHE A 126 -6.17 4.01 4.50
N ILE A 127 -6.36 4.67 3.36
CA ILE A 127 -7.63 5.25 2.91
C ILE A 127 -7.93 6.50 3.75
N THR A 128 -7.32 7.65 3.42
CA THR A 128 -8.05 8.92 3.52
C THR A 128 -9.33 8.64 2.77
N ALA A 129 -10.45 8.54 3.50
CA ALA A 129 -11.75 8.74 2.90
C ALA A 129 -11.57 9.96 2.01
N ASN A 130 -11.63 9.77 0.69
CA ASN A 130 -11.31 10.84 -0.24
C ASN A 130 -12.45 11.85 -0.15
N THR A 131 -12.38 12.69 0.88
CA THR A 131 -13.28 13.79 1.15
C THR A 131 -12.84 14.90 0.24
N THR A 132 -13.26 14.80 -1.01
CA THR A 132 -13.07 15.86 -1.99
C THR A 132 -14.10 16.94 -1.69
N ALA A 133 -13.65 18.19 -1.57
CA ALA A 133 -14.54 19.33 -1.54
C ALA A 133 -15.35 19.36 -2.84
N VAL A 134 -16.67 19.28 -2.70
CA VAL A 134 -17.61 19.33 -3.82
C VAL A 134 -18.26 20.70 -3.96
N ASP A 135 -18.30 21.47 -2.87
CA ASP A 135 -18.85 22.80 -2.86
C ASP A 135 -18.28 23.65 -1.70
N SER A 136 -18.38 24.97 -1.81
CA SER A 136 -17.94 25.92 -0.79
C SER A 136 -18.57 27.29 -1.03
N GLY A 137 -18.84 28.03 0.03
CA GLY A 137 -19.43 29.36 -0.09
C GLY A 137 -19.51 30.10 1.23
N THR A 138 -20.43 31.07 1.28
CA THR A 138 -20.71 31.88 2.46
C THR A 138 -22.21 32.00 2.63
N THR A 139 -22.74 31.70 3.81
CA THR A 139 -24.18 31.79 4.06
C THR A 139 -24.69 33.22 3.84
N ASP A 140 -25.84 33.35 3.17
CA ASP A 140 -26.54 34.64 2.96
C ASP A 140 -27.95 34.67 3.58
N GLY A 141 -28.35 33.58 4.23
CA GLY A 141 -29.53 33.48 5.08
C GLY A 141 -29.21 32.96 6.49
N ASP A 142 -30.18 33.11 7.39
CA ASP A 142 -30.17 32.56 8.74
C ASP A 142 -31.40 31.67 8.91
N GLY A 143 -31.19 30.45 9.39
CA GLY A 143 -32.24 29.46 9.58
C GLY A 143 -31.74 28.31 10.44
N ALA A 144 -32.54 27.92 11.44
CA ALA A 144 -32.19 26.86 12.36
C ALA A 144 -31.91 25.54 11.62
N SER A 145 -30.71 24.99 11.82
CA SER A 145 -30.23 23.76 11.19
C SER A 145 -30.33 23.80 9.66
N LYS A 146 -30.05 24.96 9.07
CA LYS A 146 -29.99 25.17 7.63
C LYS A 146 -28.64 25.72 7.21
N LEU A 147 -28.24 25.40 5.98
CA LEU A 147 -27.30 26.21 5.23
C LEU A 147 -28.09 26.86 4.10
N ILE A 148 -28.06 28.19 4.04
CA ILE A 148 -28.77 29.00 3.07
C ILE A 148 -27.75 29.88 2.34
N ASP A 149 -27.64 29.69 1.03
CA ASP A 149 -26.75 30.45 0.15
C ASP A 149 -27.40 30.56 -1.24
N ALA A 150 -28.07 31.69 -1.50
CA ALA A 150 -28.88 31.91 -2.71
C ALA A 150 -28.09 32.00 -4.04
N GLY A 151 -26.76 31.81 -3.98
CA GLY A 151 -25.88 31.80 -5.14
C GLY A 151 -25.46 30.40 -5.61
N GLN A 152 -25.96 29.34 -4.96
CA GLN A 152 -25.43 27.99 -5.10
C GLN A 152 -26.25 27.09 -6.03
N ASN A 153 -25.80 25.85 -6.16
CA ASN A 153 -26.36 24.84 -7.04
C ASN A 153 -26.38 23.45 -6.38
N PHE A 154 -26.82 23.41 -5.12
CA PHE A 154 -26.72 22.23 -4.24
C PHE A 154 -27.38 20.98 -4.80
N GLU A 155 -28.45 21.07 -5.62
CA GLU A 155 -29.08 19.89 -6.24
C GLU A 155 -28.13 19.12 -7.17
N THR A 156 -27.06 19.77 -7.64
CA THR A 156 -26.10 19.18 -8.59
C THR A 156 -24.73 18.88 -8.00
N THR A 157 -24.39 19.47 -6.85
CA THR A 157 -23.06 19.36 -6.21
C THR A 157 -23.09 18.52 -4.94
N CYS A 158 -24.23 18.42 -4.27
CA CYS A 158 -24.36 17.84 -2.93
C CYS A 158 -25.35 16.67 -2.89
N ASP A 159 -25.11 15.73 -1.99
CA ASP A 159 -26.05 14.65 -1.65
C ASP A 159 -26.25 14.57 -0.13
N VAL A 160 -27.36 13.97 0.30
CA VAL A 160 -27.60 13.62 1.71
C VAL A 160 -26.46 12.75 2.23
N GLY A 161 -25.97 13.07 3.43
CA GLY A 161 -24.86 12.37 4.08
C GLY A 161 -23.47 12.98 3.82
N TYR A 162 -23.35 13.96 2.92
CA TYR A 162 -22.12 14.75 2.79
C TYR A 162 -21.85 15.54 4.08
N VAL A 163 -20.57 15.77 4.36
CA VAL A 163 -20.14 16.54 5.54
C VAL A 163 -20.12 18.01 5.16
N VAL A 164 -20.69 18.84 6.02
CA VAL A 164 -20.66 20.30 5.90
C VAL A 164 -19.80 20.85 7.03
N ASN A 165 -18.77 21.58 6.67
CA ASN A 165 -17.85 22.23 7.61
C ASN A 165 -18.16 23.72 7.65
N ASN A 166 -18.47 24.27 8.83
CA ASN A 166 -18.39 25.70 9.07
C ASN A 166 -16.92 26.05 9.35
N THR A 167 -16.28 26.69 8.37
CA THR A 167 -14.86 27.04 8.43
C THR A 167 -14.59 28.31 9.24
N THR A 168 -15.62 29.09 9.57
CA THR A 168 -15.51 30.23 10.50
C THR A 168 -15.32 29.73 11.93
N ASP A 169 -16.16 28.78 12.34
CA ASP A 169 -16.27 28.34 13.74
C ASP A 169 -15.62 26.98 14.02
N SER A 170 -15.11 26.31 12.98
CA SER A 170 -14.50 24.97 13.07
C SER A 170 -15.47 23.91 13.61
N THR A 171 -16.75 24.03 13.27
CA THR A 171 -17.80 23.05 13.56
C THR A 171 -18.17 22.29 12.29
N SER A 172 -18.70 21.07 12.45
CA SER A 172 -19.08 20.21 11.33
C SER A 172 -20.39 19.49 11.62
N THR A 173 -21.17 19.25 10.57
CA THR A 173 -22.40 18.45 10.60
C THR A 173 -22.59 17.72 9.28
N TYR A 174 -23.74 17.10 9.05
CA TYR A 174 -24.07 16.40 7.81
C TYR A 174 -25.38 16.89 7.21
N ILE A 175 -25.47 16.81 5.87
CA ILE A 175 -26.69 17.10 5.11
C ILE A 175 -27.72 16.01 5.41
N THR A 176 -28.92 16.40 5.84
CA THR A 176 -30.08 15.51 6.06
C THR A 176 -31.09 15.58 4.92
N ALA A 177 -31.13 16.69 4.18
CA ALA A 177 -31.89 16.85 2.94
C ALA A 177 -31.27 17.94 2.06
N VAL A 178 -31.34 17.77 0.74
CA VAL A 178 -31.12 18.82 -0.25
C VAL A 178 -32.51 19.36 -0.61
N ASP A 179 -32.83 20.58 -0.15
CA ASP A 179 -34.20 21.12 -0.29
C ASP A 179 -34.41 21.75 -1.67
N ASP A 180 -33.41 22.53 -2.12
CA ASP A 180 -33.29 23.12 -3.46
C ASP A 180 -31.83 23.57 -3.70
N ASP A 181 -31.56 24.26 -4.82
CA ASP A 181 -30.22 24.73 -5.20
C ASP A 181 -29.59 25.68 -4.17
N ASP A 182 -30.40 26.35 -3.35
CA ASP A 182 -29.99 27.42 -2.44
C ASP A 182 -30.04 27.01 -0.95
N ASN A 183 -30.66 25.86 -0.63
CA ASN A 183 -30.97 25.47 0.74
C ASN A 183 -30.65 23.99 1.03
N LEU A 184 -29.92 23.76 2.12
CA LEU A 184 -29.68 22.45 2.70
C LEU A 184 -30.28 22.34 4.10
N SER A 185 -30.87 21.19 4.41
CA SER A 185 -31.19 20.78 5.77
C SER A 185 -29.98 20.10 6.41
N LEU A 186 -29.60 20.54 7.60
CA LEU A 186 -28.47 20.01 8.36
C LEU A 186 -28.96 19.26 9.59
N ASN A 187 -28.10 18.39 10.14
CA ASN A 187 -28.42 17.70 11.39
C ASN A 187 -28.27 18.60 12.63
N ASP A 188 -27.33 19.53 12.59
CA ASP A 188 -27.03 20.43 13.69
C ASP A 188 -27.15 21.89 13.25
N ASP A 189 -27.53 22.76 14.19
CA ASP A 189 -27.59 24.21 13.98
C ASP A 189 -26.18 24.79 14.17
N ILE A 190 -25.44 24.95 13.07
CA ILE A 190 -24.03 25.33 13.09
C ILE A 190 -23.70 26.60 12.28
N PHE A 191 -24.69 27.28 11.69
CA PHE A 191 -24.46 28.46 10.86
C PHE A 191 -25.27 29.66 11.33
N ASP A 192 -24.60 30.81 11.39
CA ASP A 192 -25.19 32.15 11.40
C ASP A 192 -25.03 32.80 10.01
N LEU A 193 -25.59 34.01 9.83
CA LEU A 193 -25.45 34.79 8.59
C LEU A 193 -24.00 35.25 8.34
N GLY A 194 -23.48 34.96 7.14
CA GLY A 194 -22.19 35.46 6.66
C GLY A 194 -21.00 34.56 6.98
N GLU A 195 -21.24 33.29 7.30
CA GLU A 195 -20.22 32.33 7.68
C GLU A 195 -19.78 31.45 6.51
N ASN A 196 -18.49 31.12 6.47
CA ASN A 196 -17.89 30.38 5.36
C ASN A 196 -18.02 28.88 5.58
N TYR A 197 -18.25 28.14 4.50
CA TYR A 197 -18.38 26.69 4.56
C TYR A 197 -17.65 25.96 3.44
N GLU A 198 -17.42 24.67 3.67
CA GLU A 198 -16.96 23.69 2.70
C GLU A 198 -17.80 22.42 2.84
N ILE A 199 -18.23 21.84 1.71
CA ILE A 199 -18.98 20.59 1.66
C ILE A 199 -18.08 19.50 1.08
N LEU A 200 -17.96 18.39 1.79
CA LEU A 200 -17.10 17.28 1.45
C LEU A 200 -17.94 16.04 1.12
N ARG A 201 -17.65 15.42 -0.03
CA ARG A 201 -18.23 14.10 -0.37
C ARG A 201 -17.65 13.02 0.54
N THR A 202 -18.50 12.34 1.29
CA THR A 202 -18.18 11.09 1.96
C THR A 202 -18.40 9.94 0.97
N HIS A 203 -17.35 9.22 0.59
CA HIS A 203 -17.50 7.98 -0.17
C HIS A 203 -17.88 6.86 0.81
N GLU A 204 -18.98 6.16 0.55
CA GLU A 204 -19.27 4.84 1.13
C GLU A 204 -18.34 3.77 0.56
#